data_AF-A0A223VZJ9-F1
#
_entry.id   AF-A0A223VZJ9-F1
#
_cell.length_a   1.000
_cell.length_b   1.000
_cell.length_c   1.000
_cell.angle_alpha   90.00
_cell.angle_beta   90.00
_cell.angle_gamma   90.00
#
_symmetry.space_group_name_H-M   'P 1'
#
loop_
_entity.id
_entity.type
_entity.pdbx_description
1 polymer ?
#
loop_
_entity_poly.entity_id
_entity_poly.type
_entity_poly.pdbx_seq_one_letter_code
_entity_poly.pdbx_strand_id
1 'polypeptide(L)'
;MDPCPRPLENALKTLMGAALLATLLAGCAPSHSAWTGVRNAFVGTRFDAHLYDDCSRGCGDSYWSPVNKKKVYDQVVKEGDSQRYFVTWIRDCRYSVLVSGEGVIQSWRYENEDRSSCYIF
;
A
#
# COMPACT_ATOMS: atom_id res chain seq x y z
N MET A 1 48.54 -39.37 -7.31
CA MET A 1 47.12 -39.73 -7.49
C MET A 1 46.33 -38.60 -6.87
N ASP A 2 46.07 -37.55 -7.66
CA ASP A 2 45.32 -36.38 -7.20
C ASP A 2 43.82 -36.61 -7.40
N PRO A 3 42.95 -36.29 -6.43
CA PRO A 3 41.52 -36.39 -6.63
C PRO A 3 41.07 -35.22 -7.52
N CYS A 4 40.50 -35.59 -8.67
CA CYS A 4 39.84 -34.69 -9.60
C CYS A 4 38.72 -33.91 -8.87
N PRO A 5 38.73 -32.56 -8.85
CA PRO A 5 37.64 -31.81 -8.23
C PRO A 5 36.39 -31.94 -9.10
N ARG A 6 35.34 -32.59 -8.56
CA ARG A 6 34.05 -32.77 -9.26
C ARG A 6 33.40 -31.40 -9.49
N PRO A 7 33.29 -30.91 -10.74
CA PRO A 7 32.71 -29.58 -11.03
C PRO A 7 31.22 -29.47 -10.64
N LEU A 8 30.57 -30.63 -10.48
CA LEU A 8 29.15 -30.75 -10.18
C LEU A 8 28.79 -30.28 -8.75
N GLU A 9 29.66 -30.49 -7.76
CA GLU A 9 29.40 -30.10 -6.36
C GLU A 9 29.47 -28.58 -6.16
N ASN A 10 30.33 -27.89 -6.91
CA ASN A 10 30.44 -26.44 -6.87
C ASN A 10 29.29 -25.75 -7.61
N ALA A 11 28.88 -26.28 -8.78
CA ALA A 11 27.73 -25.77 -9.52
C ALA A 11 26.43 -25.87 -8.72
N LEU A 12 26.23 -26.96 -7.98
CA LEU A 12 25.03 -27.18 -7.17
C LEU A 12 24.96 -26.20 -5.98
N LYS A 13 26.10 -25.89 -5.33
CA LYS A 13 26.17 -24.89 -4.25
C LYS A 13 25.91 -23.47 -4.74
N THR A 14 26.42 -23.10 -5.92
CA THR A 14 26.18 -21.78 -6.52
C THR A 14 24.72 -21.62 -6.93
N LEU A 15 24.10 -22.65 -7.50
CA LEU A 15 22.68 -22.64 -7.87
C LEU A 15 21.75 -22.59 -6.65
N MET A 16 22.05 -23.36 -5.60
CA MET A 16 21.29 -23.31 -4.34
C MET A 16 21.44 -21.97 -3.62
N GLY A 17 22.63 -21.36 -3.64
CA GLY A 17 22.86 -20.03 -3.08
C GLY A 17 22.11 -18.92 -3.82
N ALA A 18 22.06 -18.98 -5.15
CA ALA A 18 21.31 -18.02 -5.97
C ALA A 18 19.79 -18.17 -5.81
N ALA A 19 19.28 -19.40 -5.68
CA ALA A 19 17.86 -19.67 -5.45
C ALA A 19 17.37 -19.18 -4.07
N LEU A 20 18.19 -19.34 -3.02
CA LEU A 20 17.89 -18.77 -1.70
C LEU A 20 17.92 -17.23 -1.69
N LEU A 21 18.83 -16.61 -2.44
CA LEU A 21 18.91 -15.16 -2.53
C LEU A 21 17.69 -14.57 -3.27
N ALA A 22 17.19 -15.27 -4.30
CA ALA A 22 16.00 -14.88 -5.05
C ALA A 22 14.70 -14.98 -4.23
N THR A 23 14.57 -15.99 -3.37
CA THR A 23 13.40 -16.12 -2.47
C THR A 23 13.43 -15.11 -1.33
N LEU A 24 14.62 -14.72 -0.85
CA LEU A 24 14.78 -13.65 0.15
C LEU A 24 14.44 -12.25 -0.42
N LEU A 25 14.67 -12.01 -1.71
CA LEU A 25 14.29 -10.76 -2.40
C LEU A 25 12.79 -10.69 -2.74
N ALA A 26 12.09 -11.83 -2.81
CA ALA A 26 10.65 -11.89 -3.00
C ALA A 26 9.84 -11.61 -1.71
N GLY A 27 10.51 -11.50 -0.56
CA GLY A 27 9.91 -11.34 0.76
C GLY A 27 9.74 -9.89 1.26
N CYS A 28 10.22 -8.89 0.52
CA CYS A 28 9.92 -7.48 0.82
C CYS A 28 8.50 -7.17 0.33
N ALA A 29 7.52 -7.44 1.21
CA ALA A 29 6.10 -7.43 0.93
C ALA A 29 5.64 -6.23 0.07
N PRO A 30 5.10 -6.47 -1.15
CA PRO A 30 4.62 -5.41 -2.02
C PRO A 30 3.38 -4.69 -1.46
N SER A 31 2.78 -5.20 -0.39
CA SER A 31 1.51 -4.72 0.18
C SER A 31 1.56 -3.28 0.70
N HIS A 32 2.67 -2.87 1.35
CA HIS A 32 2.91 -1.49 1.76
C HIS A 32 3.24 -0.57 0.58
N SER A 33 4.10 -1.04 -0.33
CA SER A 33 4.45 -0.26 -1.53
C SER A 33 3.26 -0.07 -2.46
N ALA A 34 2.38 -1.07 -2.54
CA ALA A 34 1.14 -1.03 -3.30
C ALA A 34 0.15 -0.07 -2.65
N TRP A 35 0.09 0.00 -1.32
CA TRP A 35 -0.70 1.03 -0.64
C TRP A 35 -0.27 2.44 -1.09
N THR A 36 1.01 2.79 -0.93
CA THR A 36 1.53 4.09 -1.36
C THR A 36 1.32 4.31 -2.87
N GLY A 37 1.58 3.29 -3.68
CA GLY A 37 1.43 3.34 -5.14
C GLY A 37 -0.01 3.64 -5.57
N VAL A 38 -1.00 2.95 -5.00
CA VAL A 38 -2.41 3.17 -5.32
C VAL A 38 -2.86 4.55 -4.84
N ARG A 39 -2.48 4.97 -3.63
CA ARG A 39 -2.82 6.32 -3.14
C ARG A 39 -2.23 7.42 -4.02
N ASN A 40 -1.00 7.23 -4.52
CA ASN A 40 -0.39 8.14 -5.49
C ASN A 40 -1.16 8.16 -6.82
N ALA A 41 -1.59 7.00 -7.32
CA ALA A 41 -2.33 6.90 -8.57
C ALA A 41 -3.70 7.60 -8.53
N PHE A 42 -4.28 7.82 -7.35
CA PHE A 42 -5.57 8.49 -7.21
C PHE A 42 -5.47 10.01 -7.31
N VAL A 43 -4.29 10.58 -7.14
CA VAL A 43 -4.09 12.04 -7.29
C VAL A 43 -4.47 12.48 -8.70
N GLY A 44 -5.27 13.53 -8.81
CA GLY A 44 -5.82 14.04 -10.07
C GLY A 44 -7.12 13.35 -10.52
N THR A 45 -7.58 12.30 -9.84
CA THR A 45 -8.85 11.65 -10.15
C THR A 45 -10.00 12.19 -9.28
N ARG A 46 -11.25 11.85 -9.64
CA ARG A 46 -12.41 12.24 -8.84
C ARG A 46 -12.47 11.41 -7.55
N PHE A 47 -12.76 12.08 -6.43
CA PHE A 47 -12.83 11.44 -5.12
C PHE A 47 -13.97 10.42 -5.03
N ASP A 48 -15.13 10.74 -5.61
CA ASP A 48 -16.34 9.90 -5.63
C ASP A 48 -16.16 8.58 -6.39
N ALA A 49 -15.22 8.52 -7.34
CA ALA A 49 -14.90 7.32 -8.12
C ALA A 49 -14.25 6.19 -7.29
N HIS A 50 -13.91 6.48 -6.03
CA HIS A 50 -13.16 5.60 -5.13
C HIS A 50 -13.90 5.32 -3.82
N LEU A 51 -15.20 5.64 -3.76
CA LEU A 51 -16.06 5.44 -2.59
C LEU A 51 -16.92 4.20 -2.80
N TYR A 52 -16.32 3.04 -2.56
CA TYR A 52 -17.00 1.76 -2.62
C TYR A 52 -17.29 1.26 -1.20
N ASP A 53 -18.51 0.78 -0.94
CA ASP A 53 -18.94 0.32 0.40
C ASP A 53 -18.31 -1.03 0.83
N ASP A 54 -17.51 -1.63 -0.05
CA ASP A 54 -16.85 -2.90 0.16
C ASP A 54 -15.51 -2.99 -0.60
N CYS A 55 -14.86 -4.14 -0.50
CA CYS A 55 -13.65 -4.48 -1.26
C CYS A 55 -13.93 -5.24 -2.57
N SER A 56 -15.14 -5.21 -3.12
CA SER A 56 -15.51 -6.07 -4.27
C SER A 56 -14.64 -5.86 -5.51
N ARG A 57 -14.01 -4.69 -5.65
CA ARG A 57 -13.11 -4.33 -6.75
C ARG A 57 -11.62 -4.38 -6.38
N GLY A 58 -11.30 -4.74 -5.14
CA GLY A 58 -9.95 -4.68 -4.58
C GLY A 58 -9.89 -3.72 -3.38
N CYS A 59 -9.38 -4.19 -2.25
CA CYS A 59 -9.31 -3.39 -1.02
C CYS A 59 -8.38 -2.18 -1.12
N GLY A 60 -7.44 -2.20 -2.07
CA GLY A 60 -6.59 -1.05 -2.36
C GLY A 60 -7.32 0.09 -3.06
N ASP A 61 -8.42 -0.21 -3.74
CA ASP A 61 -9.08 0.71 -4.69
C ASP A 61 -10.23 1.51 -4.08
N SER A 62 -10.40 1.46 -2.75
CA SER A 62 -11.44 2.18 -2.03
C SER A 62 -10.88 2.97 -0.85
N TYR A 63 -11.51 4.11 -0.54
CA TYR A 63 -11.30 4.84 0.71
C TYR A 63 -12.10 4.29 1.90
N TRP A 64 -12.90 3.25 1.66
CA TRP A 64 -13.56 2.51 2.72
C TRP A 64 -12.56 1.95 3.72
N SER A 65 -13.01 1.59 4.92
CA SER A 65 -12.18 0.95 5.93
C SER A 65 -12.97 -0.11 6.66
N PRO A 66 -12.45 -1.35 6.79
CA PRO A 66 -13.16 -2.43 7.47
C PRO A 66 -13.31 -2.20 8.98
N VAL A 67 -12.48 -1.32 9.57
CA VAL A 67 -12.54 -1.03 11.01
C VAL A 67 -13.54 0.07 11.37
N ASN A 68 -13.99 0.88 10.40
CA ASN A 68 -14.73 2.11 10.70
C ASN A 68 -16.27 1.98 10.64
N LYS A 69 -16.81 0.79 10.90
CA LYS A 69 -18.24 0.51 11.22
C LYS A 69 -19.27 1.42 10.52
N LYS A 70 -19.24 1.51 9.18
CA LYS A 70 -20.15 2.28 8.30
C LYS A 70 -19.88 3.78 8.14
N LYS A 71 -18.73 4.29 8.57
CA LYS A 71 -18.25 5.63 8.20
C LYS A 71 -17.00 5.50 7.32
N VAL A 72 -16.99 6.18 6.17
CA VAL A 72 -15.84 6.17 5.26
C VAL A 72 -14.69 7.02 5.84
N TYR A 73 -15.01 8.05 6.63
CA TYR A 73 -14.04 9.01 7.17
C TYR A 73 -14.23 9.21 8.68
N ASP A 74 -13.10 9.43 9.36
CA ASP A 74 -13.08 9.78 10.79
C ASP A 74 -13.48 11.23 11.00
N GLN A 75 -12.98 12.12 10.12
CA GLN A 75 -13.13 13.56 10.21
C GLN A 75 -13.03 14.20 8.82
N VAL A 76 -13.71 15.33 8.64
CA VAL A 76 -13.53 16.23 7.50
C VAL A 76 -13.18 17.62 8.01
N VAL A 77 -12.10 18.21 7.48
CA VAL A 77 -11.62 19.56 7.81
C VAL A 77 -11.62 20.42 6.57
N LYS A 78 -12.08 21.66 6.67
CA LYS A 78 -12.01 22.63 5.56
C LYS A 78 -10.62 23.26 5.48
N GLU A 79 -10.01 23.23 4.31
CA GLU A 79 -8.72 23.85 3.99
C GLU A 79 -8.88 24.79 2.79
N GLY A 80 -9.24 26.05 3.05
CA GLY A 80 -9.60 27.01 1.99
C GLY A 80 -10.85 26.54 1.23
N ASP A 81 -10.73 26.42 -0.10
CA ASP A 81 -11.79 25.89 -0.97
C ASP A 81 -11.79 24.35 -1.05
N SER A 82 -10.90 23.70 -0.31
CA SER A 82 -10.73 22.25 -0.30
C SER A 82 -11.21 21.62 1.00
N GLN A 83 -11.40 20.31 0.99
CA GLN A 83 -11.75 19.50 2.14
C GLN A 83 -10.72 18.39 2.34
N ARG A 84 -10.23 18.24 3.57
CA ARG A 84 -9.36 17.15 3.97
C ARG A 84 -10.15 16.07 4.70
N TYR A 85 -10.16 14.88 4.14
CA TYR A 85 -10.81 13.69 4.68
C TYR A 85 -9.77 12.86 5.41
N PHE A 86 -9.99 12.59 6.69
CA PHE A 86 -9.14 11.75 7.52
C PHE A 86 -9.68 10.33 7.54
N VAL A 87 -8.80 9.36 7.29
CA VAL A 87 -9.15 7.95 7.16
C VAL A 87 -8.23 7.12 8.04
N THR A 88 -8.84 6.27 8.85
CA THR A 88 -8.17 5.19 9.57
C THR A 88 -8.49 3.89 8.85
N TRP A 89 -7.48 3.33 8.17
CA TRP A 89 -7.53 1.97 7.63
C TRP A 89 -7.36 0.94 8.76
N ILE A 90 -7.04 -0.32 8.45
CA ILE A 90 -6.85 -1.38 9.43
C ILE A 90 -5.85 -0.98 10.52
N ARG A 91 -6.18 -1.35 11.76
CA ARG A 91 -5.40 -1.11 12.99
C ARG A 91 -5.16 0.39 13.19
N ASP A 92 -3.96 0.86 12.84
CA ASP A 92 -3.48 2.20 13.15
C ASP A 92 -3.00 2.94 11.89
N CYS A 93 -3.34 2.46 10.70
CA CYS A 93 -2.93 3.16 9.48
C CYS A 93 -3.78 4.41 9.28
N ARG A 94 -3.20 5.58 9.56
CA ARG A 94 -3.89 6.86 9.48
C ARG A 94 -3.33 7.70 8.35
N TYR A 95 -4.22 8.17 7.50
CA TYR A 95 -3.86 9.01 6.36
C TYR A 95 -4.98 10.01 6.09
N SER A 96 -4.66 11.05 5.32
CA SER A 96 -5.64 12.02 4.87
C SER A 96 -5.55 12.27 3.37
N VAL A 97 -6.67 12.69 2.80
CA VAL A 97 -6.83 13.02 1.39
C VAL A 97 -7.38 14.43 1.28
N LEU A 98 -6.69 15.31 0.54
CA LEU A 98 -7.15 16.64 0.22
C LEU A 98 -7.91 16.61 -1.10
N VAL A 99 -9.13 17.13 -1.09
CA VAL A 99 -10.02 17.15 -2.25
C VAL A 99 -10.43 18.60 -2.51
N SER A 100 -10.33 19.03 -3.76
CA SER A 100 -10.75 20.37 -4.17
C SER A 100 -12.26 20.54 -4.03
N GLY A 101 -12.74 21.79 -4.08
CA GLY A 101 -14.18 22.09 -4.15
C GLY A 101 -14.90 21.48 -5.35
N GLU A 102 -14.15 21.08 -6.39
CA GLU A 102 -14.66 20.39 -7.58
C GLU A 102 -14.70 18.85 -7.43
N GLY A 103 -14.25 18.34 -6.29
CA GLY A 103 -14.22 16.90 -6.00
C GLY A 103 -13.00 16.16 -6.54
N VAL A 104 -11.91 16.87 -6.90
CA VAL A 104 -10.68 16.27 -7.43
C VAL A 104 -9.67 16.07 -6.31
N ILE A 105 -9.03 14.90 -6.26
CA ILE A 105 -7.99 14.61 -5.28
C ILE A 105 -6.73 15.39 -5.62
N GLN A 106 -6.32 16.30 -4.74
CA GLN A 106 -5.13 17.13 -4.92
C GLN A 106 -3.88 16.50 -4.31
N SER A 107 -4.02 15.85 -3.15
CA SER A 107 -2.90 15.21 -2.46
C SER A 107 -3.40 14.22 -1.42
N TRP A 108 -2.49 13.38 -0.94
CA TRP A 108 -2.70 12.55 0.25
C TRP A 108 -1.42 12.51 1.08
N ARG A 109 -1.52 12.15 2.36
CA ARG A 109 -0.36 11.94 3.24
C ARG A 109 -0.68 11.01 4.39
N TYR A 110 0.36 10.41 4.97
CA TYR A 110 0.25 9.74 6.27
C TYR A 110 0.04 10.78 7.38
N GLU A 111 -0.76 10.42 8.37
CA GLU A 111 -1.04 11.24 9.56
C GLU A 111 -0.36 10.67 10.81
N ASN A 112 0.37 9.56 10.66
CA ASN A 112 1.16 8.93 11.72
C ASN A 112 2.53 8.44 11.21
N GLU A 113 3.47 8.29 12.14
CA GLU A 113 4.83 7.81 11.83
C GLU A 113 4.86 6.30 11.58
N ASP A 114 4.11 5.51 12.35
CA ASP A 114 4.03 4.07 12.18
C ASP A 114 3.12 3.68 11.01
N ARG A 115 3.75 3.31 9.89
CA ARG A 115 3.07 2.93 8.65
C ARG A 115 2.99 1.42 8.46
N SER A 116 3.42 0.62 9.45
CA SER A 116 3.48 -0.84 9.39
C SER A 116 2.10 -1.51 9.24
N SER A 117 1.03 -0.76 9.48
CA SER A 117 -0.36 -1.19 9.27
C SER A 117 -0.96 -0.73 7.94
N CYS A 118 -0.26 0.10 7.16
CA CYS A 118 -0.73 0.64 5.89
C CYS A 118 -0.41 -0.27 4.70
N TYR A 119 -1.20 -1.33 4.52
CA TYR A 119 -0.99 -2.31 3.48
C TYR A 119 -2.30 -2.76 2.82
N ILE A 120 -2.18 -3.23 1.57
CA ILE A 120 -3.25 -3.91 0.83
C ILE A 120 -3.13 -5.42 1.07
N PHE A 121 -4.23 -6.07 1.43
CA PHE A 121 -4.34 -7.52 1.64
C PHE A 121 -4.85 -8.24 0.39
#